data_AF-A0A2X3CKM7-F1
#
_entry.id   AF-A0A2X3CKM7-F1
#
_cell.length_a   1.000
_cell.length_b   1.000
_cell.length_c   1.000
_cell.angle_alpha   90.00
_cell.angle_beta   90.00
_cell.angle_gamma   90.00
#
_symmetry.space_group_name_H-M   'P 1'
#
loop_
_entity.id
_entity.type
_entity.pdbx_description
1 polymer ?
#
loop_
_entity_poly.entity_id
_entity_poly.type
_entity_poly.pdbx_seq_one_letter_code
_entity_poly.pdbx_strand_id
1 'polypeptide(L)' 'MGKLAATVAQLPEQIGAKGVETADKVLKGEKVEANYPVELKLVVKQ' A
#
# COMPACT_ATOMS: atom_id res chain seq x y z
N MET A 1 17.81 -24.79 8.48
CA MET A 1 16.62 -24.14 9.07
C MET A 1 16.34 -22.83 8.35
N GLY A 2 15.08 -22.56 7.99
CA GLY A 2 14.66 -21.24 7.52
C GLY A 2 14.71 -20.24 8.68
N LYS A 3 15.41 -19.12 8.50
CA LYS A 3 15.61 -18.11 9.56
C LYS A 3 14.36 -17.25 9.83
N LEU A 4 13.38 -17.28 8.92
CA LEU A 4 12.14 -16.52 9.00
C LEU A 4 10.96 -17.46 8.72
N ALA A 5 10.02 -17.55 9.65
CA ALA A 5 8.85 -18.42 9.53
C ALA A 5 7.76 -17.79 8.63
N ALA A 6 7.49 -16.51 8.82
CA ALA A 6 6.54 -15.73 8.04
C ALA A 6 6.83 -14.23 8.18
N THR A 7 6.29 -13.42 7.28
CA THR A 7 6.17 -11.96 7.46
C THR A 7 4.84 -11.45 6.91
N VAL A 8 4.36 -10.35 7.46
CA VAL A 8 3.24 -9.60 6.91
C VAL A 8 3.84 -8.51 6.02
N ALA A 9 3.80 -8.75 4.71
CA ALA A 9 4.34 -7.83 3.72
C ALA A 9 3.38 -6.66 3.48
N GLN A 10 3.95 -5.46 3.43
CA GLN A 10 3.30 -4.26 2.93
C GLN A 10 3.46 -4.16 1.42
N LEU A 11 2.69 -3.25 0.79
CA LEU A 11 2.71 -3.00 -0.65
C LEU A 11 3.19 -1.56 -0.93
N PRO A 12 4.50 -1.26 -0.75
CA PRO A 12 5.03 0.10 -0.85
C PRO A 12 4.80 0.74 -2.23
N GLU A 13 4.85 -0.06 -3.30
CA GLU A 13 4.57 0.40 -4.66
C GLU A 13 3.12 0.89 -4.80
N GLN A 14 2.15 0.16 -4.22
CA GLN A 14 0.74 0.58 -4.24
C GLN A 14 0.51 1.83 -3.39
N ILE A 15 1.19 1.94 -2.24
CA ILE A 15 1.13 3.14 -1.40
C ILE A 15 1.63 4.36 -2.20
N GLY A 16 2.76 4.23 -2.88
CA GLY A 16 3.31 5.31 -3.72
C GLY A 16 2.38 5.69 -4.87
N ALA A 17 1.85 4.70 -5.60
CA ALA A 17 0.92 4.93 -6.70
C ALA A 17 -0.36 5.65 -6.24
N LYS A 18 -1.01 5.18 -5.16
CA LYS A 18 -2.18 5.84 -4.57
C LYS A 18 -1.86 7.26 -4.10
N GLY A 19 -0.66 7.50 -3.58
CA GLY A 19 -0.22 8.84 -3.17
C GLY A 19 -0.19 9.83 -4.34
N VAL A 20 0.40 9.42 -5.47
CA VAL A 20 0.45 10.25 -6.68
C VAL A 20 -0.95 10.45 -7.28
N GLU A 21 -1.77 9.40 -7.36
CA GLU A 21 -3.16 9.50 -7.84
C GLU A 21 -3.98 10.47 -6.99
N THR A 22 -3.85 10.40 -5.66
CA THR A 22 -4.55 11.31 -4.75
C THR A 22 -4.07 12.75 -4.91
N ALA A 23 -2.75 12.96 -5.06
CA ALA A 23 -2.20 14.29 -5.32
C ALA A 23 -2.76 14.89 -6.63
N ASP A 24 -2.85 14.09 -7.71
CA ASP A 24 -3.45 14.51 -8.97
C ASP A 24 -4.93 14.92 -8.81
N LYS A 25 -5.73 14.14 -8.06
CA LYS A 25 -7.13 14.49 -7.73
C LYS A 25 -7.24 15.82 -6.97
N VAL A 26 -6.37 16.04 -5.99
CA VAL A 26 -6.34 17.31 -5.23
C VAL A 26 -6.04 18.48 -6.17
N LEU A 27 -5.06 18.34 -7.08
CA LEU A 27 -4.72 19.38 -8.04
C LEU A 27 -5.87 19.69 -9.01
N LYS A 28 -6.72 18.69 -9.30
CA LYS A 28 -7.93 18.84 -10.12
C LYS A 28 -9.13 19.41 -9.36
N GLY A 29 -9.01 19.65 -8.05
CA GLY A 29 -10.09 20.15 -7.21
C GLY A 29 -11.14 19.10 -6.87
N GLU A 30 -10.82 17.81 -7.05
CA GLU A 30 -11.70 16.71 -6.66
C GLU A 30 -11.69 16.51 -5.14
N LYS A 31 -12.81 15.99 -4.60
CA LYS A 31 -12.85 15.59 -3.18
C LYS A 31 -12.09 14.28 -3.00
N VAL A 32 -11.21 14.25 -2.02
CA VAL A 32 -10.43 13.06 -1.64
C VAL A 32 -10.84 12.58 -0.24
N GLU A 33 -10.62 11.29 0.01
CA GLU A 33 -10.85 10.67 1.31
C GLU A 33 -9.70 11.01 2.26
N ALA A 34 -9.98 11.05 3.56
CA ALA A 34 -8.95 11.31 4.56
C ALA A 34 -8.02 10.09 4.78
N ASN A 35 -8.43 8.89 4.37
CA ASN A 35 -7.66 7.66 4.59
C ASN A 35 -7.83 6.67 3.44
N TYR A 36 -6.72 6.16 2.92
CA TYR A 36 -6.68 5.18 1.82
C TYR A 36 -5.97 3.89 2.26
N PRO A 37 -6.69 2.88 2.77
CA PRO A 37 -6.07 1.65 3.22
C PRO A 37 -5.42 0.89 2.05
N VAL A 38 -4.34 0.18 2.36
CA VAL A 38 -3.64 -0.73 1.43
C VAL A 38 -3.60 -2.11 2.07
N GLU A 39 -3.87 -3.14 1.27
CA GLU A 39 -3.93 -4.50 1.76
C GLU A 39 -2.56 -5.02 2.20
N LEU A 40 -2.58 -5.98 3.13
CA LEU A 40 -1.40 -6.68 3.62
C LEU A 40 -1.37 -8.09 3.04
N LYS A 41 -0.16 -8.62 2.84
CA LYS A 41 0.01 -9.99 2.33
C LYS A 41 0.83 -10.84 3.29
N LEU A 42 0.28 -11.98 3.71
CA LEU A 42 1.04 -12.98 4.44
C LEU A 42 2.01 -13.70 3.49
N VAL A 43 3.29 -13.71 3.84
CA VAL A 43 4.35 -14.41 3.11
C VAL A 43 4.92 -15.49 4.00
N VAL A 44 4.86 -16.74 3.53
CA VAL A 44 5.44 -17.92 4.17
C VAL A 44 6.37 -18.62 3.20
N LYS A 45 7.35 -19.37 3.71
CA LYS A 45 8.20 -20.20 2.86
C LYS A 45 7.36 -21.38 2.34
N GLN A 46 7.33 -21.57 1.02
CA GLN A 46 6.75 -22.77 0.39
C GLN A 46 7.61 -24.00 0.68
#